data_AF-A0A350XWW9-F1
#
_entry.id   AF-A0A350XWW9-F1
#
_cell.length_a   1.000
_cell.length_b   1.000
_cell.length_c   1.000
_cell.angle_alpha   90.00
_cell.angle_beta   90.00
_cell.angle_gamma   90.00
#
_symmetry.space_group_name_H-M   'P 1'
#
loop_
_entity.id
_entity.type
_entity.pdbx_description
1 polymer ?
#
loop_
_entity_poly.entity_id
_entity_poly.type
_entity_poly.pdbx_seq_one_letter_code
_entity_poly.pdbx_strand_id
1 'polypeptide(L)'
;FCNYAVPFAFALMSGVLIKRIKSGESRLLYIPLAVSAVGACLFSENTTVVMLCAAVLIIVGELCSNKKASESGIVNFIFTLIGTLIMYLIPRLTETQEKLSGYRGFVTEPKALIYNIIAAVRSFSLLANQYVLVYAAISAVMIYALFKQCKTYKAIKIMLTAVLTAVPLLGIFAVIFAEKANKFAMLFLMLELAYLVTVLIVSILSKQRKLIFSFVMTVILLCSAVGPMTIVNHRGDRTFYTTFAVLFCYAMFLIKEIGIGDKVNRFIGIFAPTAFIVGCCVMLTITAQNFDSYAYRAEYLARKSVASDSIDVPYLAHGRLATETTLGQIDPCLFNGEINVKFNVIPANEWEMSDEYKKITHLPPIDAVKYGLNHWEFKDATYPAKLRNEYLKENK
;
A
#
# COMPACT_ATOMS: atom_id res chain seq x y z
N PHE A 1 4.93 -11.00 1.08
CA PHE A 1 4.08 -11.77 0.15
C PHE A 1 2.76 -12.21 0.82
N CYS A 2 2.76 -13.18 1.73
CA CYS A 2 1.54 -13.59 2.46
C CYS A 2 0.88 -12.46 3.25
N ASN A 3 1.67 -11.48 3.70
CA ASN A 3 1.23 -10.33 4.50
C ASN A 3 0.24 -9.37 3.83
N TYR A 4 0.01 -9.47 2.51
CA TYR A 4 -0.81 -8.50 1.78
C TYR A 4 -1.89 -9.16 0.90
N ALA A 5 -1.52 -10.10 0.04
CA ALA A 5 -2.46 -10.75 -0.87
C ALA A 5 -3.47 -11.66 -0.15
N VAL A 6 -3.00 -12.42 0.85
CA VAL A 6 -3.83 -13.38 1.59
C VAL A 6 -4.87 -12.67 2.45
N PRO A 7 -4.53 -11.63 3.25
CA PRO A 7 -5.51 -10.79 3.93
C PRO A 7 -6.60 -10.23 3.02
N PHE A 8 -6.22 -9.78 1.82
CA PHE A 8 -7.16 -9.19 0.90
C PHE A 8 -8.12 -10.25 0.31
N ALA A 9 -7.63 -11.44 0.00
CA ALA A 9 -8.48 -12.56 -0.40
C ALA A 9 -9.51 -12.91 0.69
N PHE A 10 -9.07 -12.94 1.96
CA PHE A 10 -9.96 -13.11 3.10
C PHE A 10 -10.97 -11.96 3.24
N ALA A 11 -10.54 -10.71 3.03
CA ALA A 11 -11.41 -9.54 3.07
C ALA A 11 -12.53 -9.61 2.00
N LEU A 12 -12.17 -9.96 0.76
CA LEU A 12 -13.14 -10.18 -0.32
C LEU A 12 -14.09 -11.33 0.01
N MET A 13 -13.57 -12.43 0.56
CA MET A 13 -14.37 -13.57 0.98
C MET A 13 -15.38 -13.16 2.06
N SER A 14 -14.97 -12.42 3.09
CA SER A 14 -15.88 -11.87 4.11
C SER A 14 -16.99 -11.02 3.47
N GLY A 15 -16.65 -10.15 2.51
CA GLY A 15 -17.64 -9.34 1.79
C GLY A 15 -18.65 -10.17 1.00
N VAL A 16 -18.20 -11.22 0.31
CA VAL A 16 -19.07 -12.15 -0.43
C VAL A 16 -19.99 -12.91 0.54
N LEU A 17 -19.44 -13.39 1.66
CA LEU A 17 -20.20 -14.15 2.67
C LEU A 17 -21.25 -13.27 3.35
N ILE A 18 -20.92 -12.04 3.74
CA ILE A 18 -21.90 -11.06 4.25
C ILE A 18 -23.05 -10.89 3.26
N LYS A 19 -22.74 -10.71 1.96
CA LYS A 19 -23.76 -10.52 0.94
C LYS A 19 -24.68 -11.74 0.80
N ARG A 20 -24.10 -12.95 0.79
CA ARG A 20 -24.85 -14.22 0.67
C ARG A 20 -25.74 -14.49 1.88
N ILE A 21 -25.24 -14.24 3.09
CA ILE A 21 -26.04 -14.36 4.32
C ILE A 21 -27.22 -13.39 4.28
N LYS A 22 -27.01 -12.14 3.84
CA LYS A 22 -28.09 -11.15 3.70
C LYS A 22 -29.14 -11.52 2.66
N SER A 23 -28.79 -12.31 1.64
CA SER A 23 -29.77 -12.83 0.67
C SER A 23 -30.57 -14.03 1.17
N GLY A 24 -30.40 -14.44 2.43
CA GLY A 24 -31.15 -15.53 3.05
C GLY A 24 -30.57 -16.92 2.79
N GLU A 25 -29.30 -17.02 2.36
CA GLU A 25 -28.61 -18.30 2.25
C GLU A 25 -28.34 -18.93 3.63
N SER A 26 -27.80 -20.16 3.64
CA SER A 26 -27.58 -20.98 4.83
C SER A 26 -26.86 -20.23 5.97
N ARG A 27 -27.38 -20.39 7.19
CA ARG A 27 -26.72 -19.91 8.43
C ARG A 27 -25.34 -20.55 8.65
N LEU A 28 -25.04 -21.68 8.01
CA LEU A 28 -23.69 -22.27 8.10
C LEU A 28 -22.59 -21.35 7.54
N LEU A 29 -22.95 -20.36 6.71
CA LEU A 29 -22.02 -19.37 6.18
C LEU A 29 -21.43 -18.42 7.23
N TYR A 30 -21.97 -18.38 8.46
CA TYR A 30 -21.35 -17.64 9.56
C TYR A 30 -19.98 -18.20 9.98
N ILE A 31 -19.76 -19.51 9.83
CA ILE A 31 -18.47 -20.16 10.16
C ILE A 31 -17.35 -19.68 9.23
N PRO A 32 -17.46 -19.82 7.88
CA PRO A 32 -16.42 -19.31 6.99
C PRO A 32 -16.29 -17.78 7.08
N LEU A 33 -17.35 -17.04 7.43
CA LEU A 33 -17.26 -15.58 7.65
C LEU A 33 -16.38 -15.25 8.86
N ALA A 34 -16.55 -15.99 9.96
CA ALA A 34 -15.72 -15.83 11.14
C ALA A 34 -14.25 -16.13 10.83
N VAL A 35 -13.98 -17.24 10.13
CA VAL A 35 -12.63 -17.64 9.71
C VAL A 35 -12.00 -16.60 8.80
N SER A 36 -12.73 -16.07 7.82
CA SER A 36 -12.21 -15.06 6.90
C SER A 36 -11.96 -13.72 7.59
N ALA A 37 -12.84 -13.29 8.50
CA ALA A 37 -12.67 -12.05 9.26
C ALA A 37 -11.44 -12.11 10.19
N VAL A 38 -11.25 -13.21 10.91
CA VAL A 38 -10.04 -13.42 11.72
C VAL A 38 -8.81 -13.51 10.82
N GLY A 39 -8.86 -14.35 9.78
CA GLY A 39 -7.75 -14.59 8.86
C GLY A 39 -7.25 -13.32 8.19
N ALA A 40 -8.13 -12.38 7.85
CA ALA A 40 -7.73 -11.10 7.27
C ALA A 40 -6.79 -10.26 8.18
N CYS A 41 -6.82 -10.50 9.49
CA CYS A 41 -6.05 -9.73 10.48
C CYS A 41 -4.71 -10.38 10.88
N LEU A 42 -4.42 -11.62 10.48
CA LEU A 42 -3.29 -12.37 11.05
C LEU A 42 -1.95 -12.14 10.36
N PHE A 43 -1.92 -11.45 9.22
CA PHE A 43 -0.71 -11.40 8.40
C PHE A 43 0.01 -10.05 8.37
N SER A 44 -0.62 -8.93 8.76
CA SER A 44 -0.01 -7.60 8.68
C SER A 44 -0.71 -6.59 9.56
N GLU A 45 0.04 -5.89 10.42
CA GLU A 45 -0.46 -4.86 11.34
C GLU A 45 -1.22 -3.75 10.58
N ASN A 46 -0.61 -3.21 9.53
CA ASN A 46 -1.23 -2.17 8.69
C ASN A 46 -2.52 -2.67 8.04
N THR A 47 -2.53 -3.91 7.57
CA THR A 47 -3.72 -4.50 6.96
C THR A 47 -4.82 -4.74 8.00
N THR A 48 -4.45 -5.16 9.22
CA THR A 48 -5.37 -5.32 10.35
C THR A 48 -6.06 -4.02 10.71
N VAL A 49 -5.32 -2.90 10.77
CA VAL A 49 -5.92 -1.57 11.01
C VAL A 49 -6.94 -1.22 9.92
N VAL A 50 -6.58 -1.45 8.65
CA VAL A 50 -7.49 -1.20 7.51
C VAL A 50 -8.73 -2.08 7.59
N MET A 51 -8.58 -3.36 7.94
CA MET A 51 -9.69 -4.31 8.08
C MET A 51 -10.60 -3.97 9.25
N LEU A 52 -10.05 -3.54 10.38
CA LEU A 52 -10.82 -3.06 11.52
C LEU A 52 -11.62 -1.81 11.14
N CYS A 53 -11.00 -0.84 10.46
CA CYS A 53 -11.70 0.33 9.93
C CYS A 53 -12.83 -0.11 8.97
N ALA A 54 -12.56 -1.02 8.03
CA ALA A 54 -13.57 -1.53 7.10
C ALA A 54 -14.76 -2.18 7.83
N ALA A 55 -14.50 -2.97 8.87
CA ALA A 55 -15.54 -3.62 9.66
C ALA A 55 -16.41 -2.61 10.43
N VAL A 56 -15.80 -1.58 11.05
CA VAL A 56 -16.53 -0.47 11.69
C VAL A 56 -17.38 0.27 10.66
N LEU A 57 -16.78 0.57 9.51
CA LEU A 57 -17.42 1.27 8.41
C LEU A 57 -18.65 0.52 7.85
N ILE A 58 -18.59 -0.81 7.78
CA ILE A 58 -19.75 -1.64 7.42
C ILE A 58 -20.90 -1.46 8.43
N ILE A 59 -20.62 -1.53 9.73
CA ILE A 59 -21.63 -1.33 10.78
C ILE A 59 -22.22 0.08 10.71
N VAL A 60 -21.38 1.11 10.63
CA VAL A 60 -21.81 2.51 10.54
C VAL A 60 -22.68 2.72 9.31
N GLY A 61 -22.28 2.18 8.15
CA GLY A 61 -23.06 2.24 6.92
C GLY A 61 -24.44 1.58 7.05
N GLU A 62 -24.52 0.44 7.73
CA GLU A 62 -25.78 -0.25 8.01
C GLU A 62 -26.69 0.54 8.96
N LEU A 63 -26.12 1.12 10.02
CA LEU A 63 -26.87 1.96 10.95
C LEU A 63 -27.40 3.23 10.27
N CYS A 64 -26.60 3.88 9.42
CA CYS A 64 -27.03 5.06 8.68
C CYS A 64 -28.11 4.74 7.64
N SER A 65 -28.04 3.58 6.97
CA SER A 65 -28.95 3.23 5.88
C SER A 65 -30.24 2.55 6.36
N ASN A 66 -30.11 1.61 7.30
CA ASN A 66 -31.19 0.69 7.70
C ASN A 66 -31.63 0.87 9.17
N LYS A 67 -31.03 1.82 9.91
CA LYS A 67 -31.24 2.05 11.36
C LYS A 67 -30.91 0.86 12.29
N LYS A 68 -30.48 -0.27 11.73
CA LYS A 68 -30.07 -1.48 12.47
C LYS A 68 -28.88 -2.12 11.78
N ALA A 69 -27.95 -2.64 12.59
CA ALA A 69 -26.85 -3.46 12.11
C ALA A 69 -27.36 -4.87 11.79
N SER A 70 -26.88 -5.44 10.70
CA SER A 70 -27.17 -6.81 10.30
C SER A 70 -26.37 -7.80 11.14
N GLU A 71 -26.94 -8.98 11.40
CA GLU A 71 -26.25 -10.07 12.11
C GLU A 71 -24.91 -10.39 11.44
N SER A 72 -24.88 -10.50 10.10
CA SER A 72 -23.65 -10.69 9.33
C SER A 72 -22.62 -9.59 9.53
N GLY A 73 -23.05 -8.33 9.62
CA GLY A 73 -22.16 -7.20 9.88
C GLY A 73 -21.57 -7.28 11.28
N ILE A 74 -22.40 -7.61 12.28
CA ILE A 74 -21.99 -7.77 13.68
C ILE A 74 -20.99 -8.91 13.83
N VAL A 75 -21.27 -10.07 13.24
CA VAL A 75 -20.36 -11.23 13.25
C VAL A 75 -19.02 -10.86 12.63
N ASN A 76 -19.03 -10.23 11.44
CA ASN A 76 -17.79 -9.76 10.82
C ASN A 76 -17.00 -8.80 11.72
N PHE A 77 -17.68 -7.86 12.38
CA PHE A 77 -17.05 -6.92 13.30
C PHE A 77 -16.41 -7.61 14.51
N ILE A 78 -17.16 -8.49 15.19
CA ILE A 78 -16.67 -9.23 16.36
C ILE A 78 -15.44 -10.08 16.00
N PHE A 79 -15.49 -10.83 14.91
CA PHE A 79 -14.38 -11.69 14.52
C PHE A 79 -13.17 -10.90 13.97
N THR A 80 -13.39 -9.75 13.34
CA THR A 80 -12.30 -8.82 13.00
C THR A 80 -11.65 -8.24 14.26
N LEU A 81 -12.44 -7.93 15.30
CA LEU A 81 -11.92 -7.48 16.59
C LEU A 81 -11.09 -8.57 17.27
N ILE A 82 -11.57 -9.83 17.26
CA ILE A 82 -10.83 -10.99 17.76
C ILE A 82 -9.51 -11.16 17.00
N GLY A 83 -9.54 -11.12 15.66
CA GLY A 83 -8.33 -11.20 14.83
C GLY A 83 -7.35 -10.06 15.13
N THR A 84 -7.85 -8.85 15.36
CA THR A 84 -7.04 -7.70 15.77
C THR A 84 -6.37 -7.93 17.13
N LEU A 85 -7.13 -8.42 18.12
CA LEU A 85 -6.59 -8.75 19.44
C LEU A 85 -5.50 -9.82 19.33
N ILE A 86 -5.73 -10.88 18.55
CA ILE A 86 -4.73 -11.93 18.30
C ILE A 86 -3.44 -11.33 17.71
N MET A 87 -3.57 -10.50 16.68
CA MET A 87 -2.43 -9.90 15.97
C MET A 87 -1.55 -9.03 16.89
N TYR A 88 -2.14 -8.28 17.81
CA TYR A 88 -1.38 -7.37 18.68
C TYR A 88 -1.01 -7.96 20.05
N LEU A 89 -1.77 -8.92 20.56
CA LEU A 89 -1.58 -9.49 21.89
C LEU A 89 -0.63 -10.68 21.89
N ILE A 90 -0.75 -11.61 20.93
CA ILE A 90 0.09 -12.81 20.88
C ILE A 90 1.58 -12.46 20.79
N PRO A 91 2.04 -11.59 19.86
CA PRO A 91 3.46 -11.28 19.75
C PRO A 91 4.06 -10.64 21.01
N ARG A 92 3.22 -10.02 21.84
CA ARG A 92 3.60 -9.41 23.12
C ARG A 92 3.70 -10.45 24.24
N LEU A 93 2.81 -11.45 24.24
CA LEU A 93 2.84 -12.56 25.19
C LEU A 93 3.97 -13.56 24.90
N THR A 94 4.39 -13.69 23.65
CA THR A 94 5.46 -14.62 23.23
C THR A 94 6.85 -13.97 23.19
N GLU A 95 7.03 -12.77 23.76
CA GLU A 95 8.30 -12.00 23.81
C GLU A 95 9.00 -11.76 22.46
N THR A 96 8.33 -12.07 21.34
CA THR A 96 8.78 -11.76 19.98
C THR A 96 9.00 -10.26 19.73
N GLN A 97 8.55 -9.38 20.64
CA GLN A 97 8.80 -7.93 20.60
C GLN A 97 10.25 -7.55 20.91
N GLU A 98 10.99 -8.32 21.72
CA GLU A 98 12.36 -7.94 22.11
C GLU A 98 13.33 -7.93 20.91
N LYS A 99 13.07 -8.76 19.89
CA LYS A 99 13.82 -8.77 18.63
C LYS A 99 13.51 -7.59 17.70
N LEU A 100 12.50 -6.78 18.02
CA LEU A 100 11.98 -5.67 17.20
C LEU A 100 11.84 -4.37 18.01
N SER A 101 12.47 -4.27 19.18
CA SER A 101 12.34 -3.11 20.09
C SER A 101 12.84 -1.80 19.46
N GLY A 102 13.85 -1.83 18.59
CA GLY A 102 14.28 -0.71 17.76
C GLY A 102 13.41 -0.45 16.51
N TYR A 103 12.54 -1.41 16.14
CA TYR A 103 11.72 -1.41 14.93
C TYR A 103 10.35 -0.70 15.11
N ARG A 104 9.93 -0.43 16.36
CA ARG A 104 8.54 -0.07 16.72
C ARG A 104 8.42 1.15 17.64
N GLY A 105 9.36 2.09 17.55
CA GLY A 105 9.25 3.35 18.28
C GLY A 105 8.14 4.25 17.73
N PHE A 106 7.30 4.80 18.59
CA PHE A 106 6.43 5.92 18.24
C PHE A 106 7.28 7.15 17.96
N VAL A 107 6.89 7.90 16.94
CA VAL A 107 7.54 9.16 16.58
C VAL A 107 7.08 10.23 17.57
N THR A 108 7.92 10.55 18.55
CA THR A 108 7.63 11.54 19.58
C THR A 108 8.04 12.96 19.17
N GLU A 109 8.93 13.10 18.20
CA GLU A 109 9.43 14.40 17.74
C GLU A 109 8.52 15.02 16.66
N PRO A 110 8.04 16.27 16.84
CA PRO A 110 7.17 16.94 15.86
C PRO A 110 7.81 17.09 14.47
N LYS A 111 9.12 17.31 14.40
CA LYS A 111 9.85 17.43 13.12
C LYS A 111 9.91 16.11 12.36
N ALA A 112 10.13 15.00 13.08
CA ALA A 112 10.13 13.66 12.51
C ALA A 112 8.72 13.26 12.04
N LEU A 113 7.68 13.63 12.79
CA LEU A 113 6.29 13.41 12.39
C LEU A 113 5.94 14.15 11.09
N ILE A 114 6.31 15.44 10.99
CA ILE A 114 6.10 16.24 9.78
C ILE A 114 6.86 15.64 8.59
N TYR A 115 8.11 15.22 8.80
CA TYR A 115 8.90 14.56 7.77
C TYR A 115 8.26 13.24 7.32
N ASN A 116 7.76 12.42 8.25
CA ASN A 116 7.08 11.16 7.93
C ASN A 116 5.75 11.38 7.21
N ILE A 117 4.99 12.42 7.57
CA ILE A 117 3.78 12.81 6.83
C ILE A 117 4.17 13.20 5.41
N ILE A 118 5.15 14.09 5.23
CA ILE A 118 5.61 14.53 3.90
C ILE A 118 6.12 13.33 3.09
N ALA A 119 6.89 12.42 3.69
CA ALA A 119 7.43 11.24 3.04
C ALA A 119 6.34 10.24 2.65
N ALA A 120 5.38 9.94 3.54
CA ALA A 120 4.26 9.05 3.26
C ALA A 120 3.38 9.59 2.13
N VAL A 121 3.12 10.89 2.16
CA VAL A 121 2.34 11.62 1.16
C VAL A 121 3.09 11.69 -0.18
N ARG A 122 4.40 11.93 -0.16
CA ARG A 122 5.26 11.91 -1.36
C ARG A 122 5.32 10.52 -1.99
N SER A 123 5.39 9.48 -1.16
CA SER A 123 5.40 8.09 -1.61
C SER A 123 4.06 7.70 -2.24
N PHE A 124 2.95 8.17 -1.67
CA PHE A 124 1.61 8.03 -2.26
C PHE A 124 1.48 8.73 -3.63
N SER A 125 2.07 9.91 -3.77
CA SER A 125 2.12 10.66 -5.03
C SER A 125 3.01 9.98 -6.09
N LEU A 126 4.16 9.42 -5.70
CA LEU A 126 5.03 8.67 -6.61
C LEU A 126 4.44 7.30 -7.00
N LEU A 127 3.63 6.72 -6.13
CA LEU A 127 2.80 5.56 -6.41
C LEU A 127 1.68 5.83 -7.40
N ALA A 128 1.14 7.05 -7.45
CA ALA A 128 0.01 7.36 -8.33
C ALA A 128 0.27 6.97 -9.79
N ASN A 129 1.56 6.98 -10.17
CA ASN A 129 2.09 6.55 -11.46
C ASN A 129 1.87 5.05 -11.73
N GLN A 130 1.90 4.20 -10.69
CA GLN A 130 1.57 2.78 -10.78
C GLN A 130 0.05 2.53 -10.82
N TYR A 131 -0.75 3.54 -10.47
CA TYR A 131 -2.22 3.49 -10.43
C TYR A 131 -2.89 4.18 -11.62
N VAL A 132 -2.14 4.49 -12.68
CA VAL A 132 -2.64 5.19 -13.88
C VAL A 132 -3.96 4.60 -14.37
N LEU A 133 -4.06 3.26 -14.46
CA LEU A 133 -5.29 2.61 -14.93
C LEU A 133 -6.48 2.80 -13.98
N VAL A 134 -6.23 2.79 -12.66
CA VAL A 134 -7.27 3.00 -11.65
C VAL A 134 -7.72 4.45 -11.66
N TYR A 135 -6.79 5.39 -11.72
CA TYR A 135 -7.11 6.81 -11.86
C TYR A 135 -7.84 7.10 -13.16
N ALA A 136 -7.42 6.50 -14.28
CA ALA A 136 -8.11 6.63 -15.56
C ALA A 136 -9.56 6.11 -15.48
N ALA A 137 -9.78 4.96 -14.81
CA ALA A 137 -11.11 4.41 -14.62
C ALA A 137 -12.00 5.32 -13.77
N ILE A 138 -11.51 5.77 -12.61
CA ILE A 138 -12.23 6.73 -11.74
C ILE A 138 -12.54 8.00 -12.55
N SER A 139 -11.56 8.57 -13.23
CA SER A 139 -11.73 9.78 -14.04
C SER A 139 -12.78 9.62 -15.13
N ALA A 140 -12.73 8.53 -15.91
CA ALA A 140 -13.69 8.27 -16.97
C ALA A 140 -15.12 8.20 -16.43
N VAL A 141 -15.30 7.51 -15.30
CA VAL A 141 -16.60 7.35 -14.63
C VAL A 141 -17.10 8.67 -14.06
N MET A 142 -16.24 9.45 -13.41
CA MET A 142 -16.59 10.75 -12.86
C MET A 142 -16.88 11.79 -13.96
N ILE A 143 -16.14 11.77 -15.08
CA ILE A 143 -16.43 12.60 -16.26
C ILE A 143 -17.81 12.22 -16.82
N TYR A 144 -18.10 10.93 -16.95
CA TYR A 144 -19.43 10.48 -17.38
C TYR A 144 -20.54 10.99 -16.45
N ALA A 145 -20.36 10.86 -15.14
CA ALA A 145 -21.30 11.39 -14.14
C ALA A 145 -21.46 12.91 -14.27
N LEU A 146 -20.36 13.65 -14.45
CA LEU A 146 -20.34 15.10 -14.62
C LEU A 146 -21.16 15.56 -15.84
N PHE A 147 -21.04 14.87 -16.97
CA PHE A 147 -21.78 15.24 -18.17
C PHE A 147 -23.24 14.79 -18.14
N LYS A 148 -23.50 13.57 -17.68
CA LYS A 148 -24.85 12.98 -17.70
C LYS A 148 -25.74 13.40 -16.53
N GLN A 149 -25.18 13.54 -15.34
CA GLN A 149 -25.95 13.66 -14.09
C GLN A 149 -25.87 15.07 -13.47
N CYS A 150 -24.75 15.78 -13.63
CA CYS A 150 -24.57 17.10 -13.01
C CYS A 150 -25.20 18.22 -13.86
N LYS A 151 -26.09 19.00 -13.24
CA LYS A 151 -26.62 20.26 -13.80
C LYS A 151 -25.76 21.43 -13.32
N THR A 152 -24.84 21.86 -14.17
CA THR A 152 -23.85 22.92 -13.88
C THR A 152 -23.39 23.57 -15.19
N TYR A 153 -22.78 24.76 -15.10
CA TYR A 153 -22.28 25.53 -16.23
C TYR A 153 -21.22 24.78 -17.04
N LYS A 154 -21.22 24.99 -18.36
CA LYS A 154 -20.27 24.35 -19.30
C LYS A 154 -18.81 24.61 -18.92
N ALA A 155 -18.48 25.83 -18.51
CA ALA A 155 -17.13 26.20 -18.07
C ALA A 155 -16.66 25.36 -16.85
N ILE A 156 -17.53 25.16 -15.86
CA ILE A 156 -17.22 24.32 -14.69
C ILE A 156 -17.01 22.87 -15.11
N LYS A 157 -17.84 22.34 -16.02
CA LYS A 157 -17.67 20.97 -16.52
C LYS A 157 -16.31 20.79 -17.22
N ILE A 158 -15.90 21.76 -18.04
CA ILE A 158 -14.60 21.73 -18.73
C ILE A 158 -13.45 21.77 -17.71
N MET A 159 -13.52 22.68 -16.74
CA MET A 159 -12.49 22.82 -15.69
C MET A 159 -12.32 21.51 -14.89
N LEU A 160 -13.41 20.93 -14.40
CA LEU A 160 -13.35 19.68 -13.63
C LEU A 160 -12.87 18.50 -14.50
N THR A 161 -13.26 18.45 -15.77
CA THR A 161 -12.77 17.44 -16.72
C THR A 161 -11.27 17.56 -16.95
N ALA A 162 -10.75 18.77 -17.07
CA ALA A 162 -9.31 19.02 -17.23
C ALA A 162 -8.53 18.47 -16.03
N VAL A 163 -8.98 18.73 -14.80
CA VAL A 163 -8.34 18.19 -13.58
C VAL A 163 -8.43 16.67 -13.52
N LEU A 164 -9.61 16.09 -13.81
CA LEU A 164 -9.79 14.63 -13.83
C LEU A 164 -8.90 13.93 -14.87
N THR A 165 -8.57 14.61 -15.97
CA THR A 165 -7.73 14.05 -17.05
C THR A 165 -6.24 14.28 -16.79
N ALA A 166 -5.87 15.37 -16.12
CA ALA A 166 -4.49 15.73 -15.85
C ALA A 166 -3.76 14.67 -15.00
N VAL A 167 -4.38 14.15 -13.94
CA VAL A 167 -3.72 13.20 -13.03
C VAL A 167 -3.36 11.86 -13.72
N PRO A 168 -4.26 11.19 -14.47
CA PRO A 168 -3.87 10.02 -15.26
C PRO A 168 -2.74 10.29 -16.25
N LEU A 169 -2.76 11.43 -16.96
CA LEU A 169 -1.73 11.80 -17.93
C LEU A 169 -0.38 12.05 -17.26
N LEU A 170 -0.38 12.69 -16.09
CA LEU A 170 0.81 12.91 -15.29
C LEU A 170 1.37 11.60 -14.73
N GLY A 171 0.50 10.67 -14.35
CA GLY A 171 0.91 9.32 -13.99
C GLY A 171 1.65 8.63 -15.13
N ILE A 172 1.18 8.74 -16.38
CA ILE A 172 1.90 8.23 -17.56
C ILE A 172 3.25 8.93 -17.72
N PHE A 173 3.29 10.26 -17.62
CA PHE A 173 4.53 11.03 -17.74
C PHE A 173 5.57 10.59 -16.69
N ALA A 174 5.13 10.33 -15.46
CA ALA A 174 6.02 9.88 -14.39
C ALA A 174 6.43 8.40 -14.51
N VAL A 175 5.62 7.56 -15.17
CA VAL A 175 6.05 6.21 -15.59
C VAL A 175 7.16 6.29 -16.65
N ILE A 176 7.15 7.30 -17.53
CA ILE A 176 8.16 7.45 -18.58
C ILE A 176 9.41 8.16 -18.04
N PHE A 177 9.24 9.17 -17.16
CA PHE A 177 10.30 10.05 -16.67
C PHE A 177 10.42 10.01 -15.13
N ALA A 178 10.70 8.83 -14.57
CA ALA A 178 10.71 8.59 -13.12
C ALA A 178 11.60 9.57 -12.34
N GLU A 179 12.83 9.79 -12.83
CA GLU A 179 13.83 10.62 -12.15
C GLU A 179 13.40 12.10 -12.10
N LYS A 180 12.79 12.60 -13.17
CA LYS A 180 12.20 13.94 -13.21
C LYS A 180 10.95 14.02 -12.33
N ALA A 181 10.11 12.99 -12.30
CA ALA A 181 8.92 12.96 -11.45
C ALA A 181 9.28 13.08 -9.96
N ASN A 182 10.38 12.45 -9.54
CA ASN A 182 10.86 12.55 -8.16
C ASN A 182 11.27 13.99 -7.77
N LYS A 183 11.85 14.76 -8.71
CA LYS A 183 12.18 16.18 -8.49
C LYS A 183 10.92 17.05 -8.32
N PHE A 184 9.81 16.68 -8.95
CA PHE A 184 8.55 17.42 -8.91
C PHE A 184 7.51 16.84 -7.94
N ALA A 185 7.89 15.95 -7.01
CA ALA A 185 6.93 15.18 -6.22
C ALA A 185 5.92 16.04 -5.40
N MET A 186 6.31 17.25 -4.97
CA MET A 186 5.41 18.21 -4.32
C MET A 186 4.29 18.72 -5.26
N LEU A 187 4.59 18.90 -6.55
CA LEU A 187 3.60 19.29 -7.54
C LEU A 187 2.59 18.17 -7.77
N PHE A 188 3.07 16.93 -7.89
CA PHE A 188 2.20 15.75 -8.00
C PHE A 188 1.25 15.62 -6.80
N LEU A 189 1.75 15.89 -5.59
CA LEU A 189 0.91 15.91 -4.39
C LEU A 189 -0.23 16.93 -4.48
N MET A 190 0.09 18.19 -4.84
CA MET A 190 -0.94 19.23 -4.96
C MET A 190 -2.00 18.87 -6.01
N LEU A 191 -1.58 18.21 -7.09
CA LEU A 191 -2.47 17.77 -8.15
C LEU A 191 -3.35 16.58 -7.72
N GLU A 192 -2.81 15.66 -6.93
CA GLU A 192 -3.57 14.56 -6.34
C GLU A 192 -4.61 15.05 -5.32
N LEU A 193 -4.25 16.03 -4.49
CA LEU A 193 -5.21 16.70 -3.61
C LEU A 193 -6.32 17.38 -4.42
N ALA A 194 -5.95 18.14 -5.45
CA ALA A 194 -6.91 18.78 -6.35
C ALA A 194 -7.81 17.74 -7.05
N TYR A 195 -7.28 16.58 -7.38
CA TYR A 195 -8.02 15.47 -7.96
C TYR A 195 -9.04 14.87 -6.99
N LEU A 196 -8.64 14.55 -5.76
CA LEU A 196 -9.56 14.04 -4.73
C LEU A 196 -10.67 15.04 -4.43
N VAL A 197 -10.35 16.33 -4.34
CA VAL A 197 -11.33 17.41 -4.20
C VAL A 197 -12.27 17.46 -5.40
N THR A 198 -11.75 17.29 -6.62
CA THR A 198 -12.56 17.25 -7.85
C THR A 198 -13.52 16.06 -7.85
N VAL A 199 -13.07 14.86 -7.47
CA VAL A 199 -13.92 13.67 -7.32
C VAL A 199 -15.03 13.93 -6.30
N LEU A 200 -14.72 14.56 -5.17
CA LEU A 200 -15.72 14.96 -4.17
C LEU A 200 -16.73 15.97 -4.74
N ILE A 201 -16.26 17.03 -5.41
CA ILE A 201 -17.11 18.04 -6.04
C ILE A 201 -18.08 17.39 -7.03
N VAL A 202 -17.58 16.53 -7.92
CA VAL A 202 -18.46 15.85 -8.88
C VAL A 202 -19.45 14.93 -8.17
N SER A 203 -19.02 14.23 -7.12
CA SER A 203 -19.92 13.40 -6.29
C SER A 203 -21.03 14.23 -5.65
N ILE A 204 -20.72 15.42 -5.13
CA ILE A 204 -21.71 16.36 -4.57
C ILE A 204 -22.65 16.89 -5.66
N LEU A 205 -22.10 17.32 -6.80
CA LEU A 205 -22.87 17.87 -7.93
C LEU A 205 -23.79 16.83 -8.57
N SER A 206 -23.44 15.55 -8.52
CA SER A 206 -24.29 14.44 -8.97
C SER A 206 -25.56 14.28 -8.13
N LYS A 207 -25.58 14.87 -6.91
CA LYS A 207 -26.61 14.72 -5.88
C LYS A 207 -26.85 13.26 -5.44
N GLN A 208 -25.94 12.34 -5.76
CA GLN A 208 -26.03 10.96 -5.33
C GLN A 208 -25.36 10.77 -3.97
N ARG A 209 -26.18 10.68 -2.91
CA ARG A 209 -25.68 10.47 -1.52
C ARG A 209 -24.75 9.26 -1.40
N LYS A 210 -25.03 8.20 -2.16
CA LYS A 210 -24.20 6.99 -2.18
C LYS A 210 -22.77 7.26 -2.70
N LEU A 211 -22.60 8.11 -3.72
CA LEU A 211 -21.28 8.47 -4.23
C LEU A 211 -20.48 9.25 -3.17
N ILE A 212 -21.12 10.24 -2.54
CA ILE A 212 -20.50 11.03 -1.46
C ILE A 212 -20.08 10.11 -0.31
N PHE A 213 -20.99 9.25 0.16
CA PHE A 213 -20.70 8.31 1.22
C PHE A 213 -19.54 7.38 0.84
N SER A 214 -19.59 6.75 -0.33
CA SER A 214 -18.53 5.85 -0.79
C SER A 214 -17.16 6.53 -0.91
N PHE A 215 -17.12 7.80 -1.34
CA PHE A 215 -15.90 8.58 -1.40
C PHE A 215 -15.33 8.81 0.01
N VAL A 216 -16.16 9.23 0.96
CA VAL A 216 -15.74 9.44 2.36
C VAL A 216 -15.18 8.15 2.96
N MET A 217 -15.85 7.01 2.74
CA MET A 217 -15.38 5.70 3.21
C MET A 217 -14.02 5.34 2.60
N THR A 218 -13.83 5.62 1.31
CA THR A 218 -12.58 5.38 0.59
C THR A 218 -11.45 6.23 1.18
N VAL A 219 -11.70 7.52 1.43
CA VAL A 219 -10.72 8.41 2.08
C VAL A 219 -10.35 7.89 3.47
N ILE A 220 -11.32 7.47 4.29
CA ILE A 220 -11.05 6.90 5.62
C ILE A 220 -10.18 5.65 5.52
N LEU A 221 -10.46 4.75 4.57
CA LEU A 221 -9.66 3.53 4.36
C LEU A 221 -8.26 3.82 3.83
N LEU A 222 -8.09 4.84 2.98
CA LEU A 222 -6.77 5.29 2.54
C LEU A 222 -5.98 5.91 3.70
N CYS A 223 -6.63 6.74 4.53
CA CYS A 223 -6.03 7.30 5.73
C CYS A 223 -5.68 6.22 6.76
N SER A 224 -6.45 5.15 6.90
CA SER A 224 -6.11 4.05 7.81
C SER A 224 -4.98 3.16 7.26
N ALA A 225 -4.80 3.09 5.95
CA ALA A 225 -3.66 2.42 5.34
C ALA A 225 -2.36 3.21 5.53
N VAL A 226 -2.42 4.54 5.40
CA VAL A 226 -1.24 5.43 5.44
C VAL A 226 -0.95 5.96 6.85
N GLY A 227 -1.95 6.17 7.68
CA GLY A 227 -1.84 6.76 9.02
C GLY A 227 -0.88 6.03 9.96
N PRO A 228 -0.88 4.68 10.04
CA PRO A 228 0.14 3.97 10.81
C PRO A 228 1.58 4.30 10.40
N MET A 229 1.80 4.60 9.11
CA MET A 229 3.12 5.00 8.57
C MET A 229 3.59 6.37 9.04
N THR A 230 2.69 7.24 9.49
CA THR A 230 3.09 8.58 9.94
C THR A 230 3.55 8.58 11.40
N ILE A 231 3.01 7.68 12.23
CA ILE A 231 3.23 7.66 13.68
C ILE A 231 4.27 6.63 14.15
N VAL A 232 4.67 5.70 13.29
CA VAL A 232 5.70 4.68 13.58
C VAL A 232 6.85 4.83 12.60
N ASN A 233 8.09 4.65 13.09
CA ASN A 233 9.29 4.59 12.25
C ASN A 233 9.28 3.33 11.37
N HIS A 234 8.62 3.39 10.22
CA HIS A 234 8.55 2.25 9.31
C HIS A 234 9.67 2.25 8.27
N ARG A 235 10.19 1.05 7.99
CA ARG A 235 11.08 0.78 6.86
C ARG A 235 10.31 0.08 5.73
N GLY A 236 10.36 0.71 4.56
CA GLY A 236 9.81 0.19 3.32
C GLY A 236 8.32 0.45 3.18
N ASP A 237 7.92 0.86 1.99
CA ASP A 237 6.54 1.22 1.72
C ASP A 237 5.65 -0.02 1.52
N ARG A 238 5.08 -0.46 2.64
CA ARG A 238 4.25 -1.66 2.78
C ARG A 238 2.77 -1.43 2.48
N THR A 239 2.38 -0.19 2.19
CA THR A 239 0.97 0.24 2.11
C THR A 239 0.41 0.22 0.69
N PHE A 240 1.26 0.02 -0.31
CA PHE A 240 0.93 0.10 -1.73
C PHE A 240 -0.16 -0.88 -2.16
N TYR A 241 0.02 -2.14 -1.77
CA TYR A 241 -0.94 -3.18 -2.11
C TYR A 241 -2.33 -2.85 -1.55
N THR A 242 -2.38 -2.34 -0.31
CA THR A 242 -3.63 -2.01 0.38
C THR A 242 -4.29 -0.76 -0.21
N THR A 243 -3.52 0.29 -0.52
CA THR A 243 -4.07 1.51 -1.15
C THR A 243 -4.53 1.25 -2.58
N PHE A 244 -3.79 0.45 -3.35
CA PHE A 244 -4.23 -0.04 -4.66
C PHE A 244 -5.57 -0.76 -4.57
N ALA A 245 -5.68 -1.73 -3.66
CA ALA A 245 -6.87 -2.54 -3.50
C ALA A 245 -8.09 -1.68 -3.11
N VAL A 246 -7.91 -0.70 -2.22
CA VAL A 246 -8.96 0.25 -1.84
C VAL A 246 -9.41 1.08 -3.04
N LEU A 247 -8.48 1.70 -3.79
CA LEU A 247 -8.81 2.50 -4.98
C LEU A 247 -9.43 1.67 -6.10
N PHE A 248 -8.95 0.45 -6.32
CA PHE A 248 -9.50 -0.47 -7.32
C PHE A 248 -10.95 -0.85 -6.95
N CYS A 249 -11.20 -1.24 -5.70
CA CYS A 249 -12.55 -1.53 -5.22
C CYS A 249 -13.47 -0.31 -5.35
N TYR A 250 -12.96 0.90 -5.07
CA TYR A 250 -13.71 2.13 -5.25
C TYR A 250 -14.04 2.42 -6.72
N ALA A 251 -13.07 2.26 -7.63
CA ALA A 251 -13.31 2.41 -9.07
C ALA A 251 -14.41 1.45 -9.56
N MET A 252 -14.34 0.18 -9.14
CA MET A 252 -15.34 -0.84 -9.46
C MET A 252 -16.72 -0.51 -8.88
N PHE A 253 -16.77 0.03 -7.66
CA PHE A 253 -18.00 0.52 -7.06
C PHE A 253 -18.61 1.66 -7.88
N LEU A 254 -17.81 2.66 -8.26
CA LEU A 254 -18.27 3.83 -9.02
C LEU A 254 -18.88 3.41 -10.36
N ILE A 255 -18.20 2.54 -11.12
CA ILE A 255 -18.68 2.03 -12.40
C ILE A 255 -20.08 1.43 -12.24
N LYS A 256 -20.24 0.57 -11.22
CA LYS A 256 -21.49 -0.14 -10.96
C LYS A 256 -22.61 0.82 -10.55
N GLU A 257 -22.34 1.76 -9.65
CA GLU A 257 -23.37 2.65 -9.10
C GLU A 257 -23.83 3.72 -10.12
N ILE A 258 -22.92 4.20 -10.97
CA ILE A 258 -23.24 5.20 -11.99
C ILE A 258 -24.03 4.60 -13.17
N GLY A 259 -24.04 3.27 -13.30
CA GLY A 259 -24.89 2.56 -14.27
C GLY A 259 -24.48 2.85 -15.71
N ILE A 260 -23.20 2.67 -16.02
CA ILE A 260 -22.70 2.76 -17.40
C ILE A 260 -23.23 1.52 -18.13
N GLY A 261 -24.33 1.69 -18.89
CA GLY A 261 -25.13 0.71 -19.65
C GLY A 261 -24.74 -0.78 -19.66
N ASP A 262 -25.73 -1.68 -19.67
CA ASP A 262 -25.57 -3.13 -19.46
C ASP A 262 -24.42 -3.82 -20.22
N LYS A 263 -24.11 -3.41 -21.45
CA LYS A 263 -22.96 -3.93 -22.22
C LYS A 263 -21.62 -3.63 -21.56
N VAL A 264 -21.44 -2.41 -21.03
CA VAL A 264 -20.21 -1.98 -20.35
C VAL A 264 -20.11 -2.66 -18.98
N ASN A 265 -21.22 -2.76 -18.24
CA ASN A 265 -21.27 -3.52 -16.99
C ASN A 265 -20.89 -5.00 -17.19
N ARG A 266 -21.36 -5.64 -18.27
CA ARG A 266 -21.01 -7.03 -18.60
C ARG A 266 -19.54 -7.19 -18.97
N PHE A 267 -19.00 -6.27 -19.77
CA PHE A 267 -17.58 -6.25 -20.12
C PHE A 267 -16.73 -6.12 -18.85
N ILE A 268 -17.07 -5.18 -17.97
CA ILE A 268 -16.33 -4.94 -16.73
C ILE A 268 -16.42 -6.13 -15.78
N GLY A 269 -17.57 -6.82 -15.72
CA GLY A 269 -17.70 -8.07 -14.94
C GLY A 269 -16.75 -9.18 -15.39
N ILE A 270 -16.34 -9.20 -16.66
CA ILE A 270 -15.40 -10.19 -17.22
C ILE A 270 -13.95 -9.72 -17.09
N PHE A 271 -13.67 -8.45 -17.37
CA PHE A 271 -12.31 -7.92 -17.43
C PHE A 271 -11.75 -7.45 -16.09
N ALA A 272 -12.60 -7.02 -15.16
CA ALA A 272 -12.12 -6.54 -13.86
C ALA A 272 -11.42 -7.62 -13.02
N PRO A 273 -11.88 -8.88 -12.97
CA PRO A 273 -11.13 -9.95 -12.31
C PRO A 273 -9.74 -10.13 -12.93
N THR A 274 -9.63 -10.12 -14.26
CA THR A 274 -8.35 -10.24 -14.96
C THR A 274 -7.43 -9.06 -14.67
N ALA A 275 -7.95 -7.83 -14.77
CA ALA A 275 -7.19 -6.61 -14.45
C ALA A 275 -6.73 -6.60 -12.99
N PHE A 276 -7.56 -7.10 -12.07
CA PHE A 276 -7.22 -7.22 -10.67
C PHE A 276 -6.11 -8.26 -10.45
N ILE A 277 -6.20 -9.44 -11.07
CA ILE A 277 -5.18 -10.49 -10.98
C ILE A 277 -3.86 -9.98 -11.55
N VAL A 278 -3.88 -9.36 -12.74
CA VAL A 278 -2.69 -8.76 -13.36
C VAL A 278 -2.10 -7.68 -12.47
N GLY A 279 -2.92 -6.79 -11.92
CA GLY A 279 -2.48 -5.76 -10.97
C GLY A 279 -1.83 -6.37 -9.72
N CYS A 280 -2.40 -7.45 -9.18
CA CYS A 280 -1.80 -8.19 -8.09
C CYS A 280 -0.45 -8.79 -8.49
N CYS A 281 -0.35 -9.48 -9.64
CA CYS A 281 0.90 -10.07 -10.13
C CYS A 281 2.01 -9.02 -10.34
N VAL A 282 1.67 -7.84 -10.87
CA VAL A 282 2.61 -6.71 -11.02
C VAL A 282 3.08 -6.24 -9.64
N MET A 283 2.16 -6.01 -8.70
CA MET A 283 2.52 -5.60 -7.33
C MET A 283 3.37 -6.65 -6.60
N LEU A 284 3.09 -7.94 -6.83
CA LEU A 284 3.87 -9.04 -6.29
C LEU A 284 5.30 -9.03 -6.84
N THR A 285 5.45 -8.79 -8.14
CA THR A 285 6.76 -8.69 -8.80
C THR A 285 7.56 -7.51 -8.24
N ILE A 286 6.94 -6.34 -8.15
CA ILE A 286 7.57 -5.13 -7.57
C ILE A 286 7.99 -5.39 -6.12
N THR A 287 7.14 -6.07 -5.34
CA THR A 287 7.46 -6.41 -3.94
C THR A 287 8.62 -7.40 -3.83
N ALA A 288 8.70 -8.38 -4.74
CA ALA A 288 9.83 -9.33 -4.79
C ALA A 288 11.13 -8.59 -5.14
N GLN A 289 11.13 -7.81 -6.22
CA GLN A 289 12.26 -6.99 -6.63
C GLN A 289 12.74 -6.04 -5.51
N ASN A 290 11.81 -5.48 -4.72
CA ASN A 290 12.14 -4.67 -3.55
C ASN A 290 12.88 -5.46 -2.47
N PHE A 291 12.39 -6.66 -2.17
CA PHE A 291 13.02 -7.53 -1.18
C PHE A 291 14.42 -7.95 -1.66
N ASP A 292 14.56 -8.32 -2.92
CA ASP A 292 15.82 -8.74 -3.55
C ASP A 292 16.86 -7.63 -3.50
N SER A 293 16.44 -6.41 -3.83
CA SER A 293 17.26 -5.20 -3.76
C SER A 293 17.74 -4.91 -2.34
N TYR A 294 16.87 -5.15 -1.35
CA TYR A 294 17.22 -4.98 0.06
C TYR A 294 18.20 -6.06 0.53
N ALA A 295 17.95 -7.33 0.20
CA ALA A 295 18.80 -8.46 0.55
C ALA A 295 20.21 -8.28 -0.02
N TYR A 296 20.31 -7.95 -1.32
CA TYR A 296 21.58 -7.71 -1.99
C TYR A 296 22.37 -6.56 -1.36
N ARG A 297 21.69 -5.45 -1.01
CA ARG A 297 22.32 -4.34 -0.30
C ARG A 297 22.80 -4.76 1.09
N ALA A 298 21.98 -5.51 1.83
CA ALA A 298 22.33 -5.98 3.17
C ALA A 298 23.55 -6.90 3.15
N GLU A 299 23.64 -7.80 2.18
CA GLU A 299 24.78 -8.66 1.94
C GLU A 299 26.05 -7.86 1.65
N TYR A 300 25.97 -6.90 0.73
CA TYR A 300 27.08 -6.00 0.41
C TYR A 300 27.62 -5.28 1.64
N LEU A 301 26.73 -4.71 2.46
CA LEU A 301 27.12 -3.98 3.67
C LEU A 301 27.73 -4.93 4.71
N ALA A 302 27.18 -6.14 4.88
CA ALA A 302 27.74 -7.14 5.77
C ALA A 302 29.18 -7.50 5.36
N ARG A 303 29.44 -7.66 4.05
CA ARG A 303 30.77 -7.97 3.52
C ARG A 303 31.76 -6.81 3.66
N LYS A 304 31.37 -5.59 3.24
CA LYS A 304 32.26 -4.41 3.26
C LYS A 304 32.57 -3.91 4.68
N SER A 305 31.66 -4.09 5.63
CA SER A 305 31.85 -3.70 7.04
C SER A 305 32.88 -4.52 7.82
N VAL A 306 33.45 -5.54 7.20
CA VAL A 306 34.60 -6.30 7.72
C VAL A 306 35.93 -5.70 7.25
N ALA A 307 35.94 -5.04 6.10
CA ALA A 307 37.16 -4.61 5.42
C ALA A 307 37.34 -3.08 5.34
N SER A 308 36.35 -2.29 5.76
CA SER A 308 36.38 -0.84 5.60
C SER A 308 35.63 -0.12 6.73
N ASP A 309 36.22 0.97 7.22
CA ASP A 309 35.64 1.84 8.26
C ASP A 309 34.69 2.90 7.67
N SER A 310 34.64 3.02 6.34
CA SER A 310 33.71 3.87 5.61
C SER A 310 33.15 3.12 4.40
N ILE A 311 31.83 3.15 4.21
CA ILE A 311 31.16 2.42 3.12
C ILE A 311 30.17 3.34 2.40
N ASP A 312 30.31 3.40 1.09
CA ASP A 312 29.32 4.03 0.24
C ASP A 312 28.11 3.11 0.07
N VAL A 313 26.94 3.62 0.44
CA VAL A 313 25.68 2.91 0.45
C VAL A 313 24.74 3.55 -0.58
N PRO A 314 24.24 2.80 -1.57
CA PRO A 314 23.26 3.34 -2.48
C PRO A 314 21.96 3.64 -1.70
N TYR A 315 21.29 4.72 -2.05
CA TYR A 315 19.84 4.78 -1.80
C TYR A 315 19.22 3.50 -2.39
N LEU A 316 18.27 2.84 -1.71
CA LEU A 316 17.52 1.74 -2.34
C LEU A 316 17.03 2.24 -3.71
N ALA A 317 17.27 1.48 -4.79
CA ALA A 317 17.15 1.84 -6.22
C ALA A 317 15.83 2.48 -6.64
N HIS A 318 14.86 2.56 -5.76
CA HIS A 318 13.57 3.09 -6.09
C HIS A 318 13.62 4.61 -6.09
N GLY A 319 14.02 5.16 -7.24
CA GLY A 319 13.55 6.44 -7.77
C GLY A 319 12.01 6.51 -7.95
N ARG A 320 11.24 5.73 -7.19
CA ARG A 320 9.78 5.75 -7.13
C ARG A 320 9.20 5.57 -5.72
N LEU A 321 9.85 4.90 -4.77
CA LEU A 321 9.15 4.35 -3.58
C LEU A 321 10.01 4.13 -2.33
N ALA A 322 11.23 4.67 -2.27
CA ALA A 322 12.01 4.68 -1.04
C ALA A 322 12.80 5.99 -0.99
N THR A 323 12.34 6.94 -0.19
CA THR A 323 13.08 8.19 0.07
C THR A 323 14.01 7.99 1.27
N GLU A 324 14.90 7.00 1.18
CA GLU A 324 16.04 6.95 2.10
C GLU A 324 16.98 8.07 1.66
N THR A 325 17.04 9.18 2.39
CA THR A 325 17.92 10.32 2.05
C THR A 325 18.91 10.67 3.15
N THR A 326 18.83 10.02 4.31
CA THR A 326 19.68 10.32 5.48
C THR A 326 20.17 9.05 6.18
N LEU A 327 21.39 9.12 6.76
CA LEU A 327 22.05 8.01 7.47
C LEU A 327 21.19 7.40 8.60
N GLY A 328 20.43 8.23 9.32
CA GLY A 328 19.60 7.78 10.44
C GLY A 328 18.50 6.78 10.06
N GLN A 329 18.17 6.66 8.77
CA GLN A 329 17.23 5.66 8.24
C GLN A 329 17.91 4.31 7.94
N ILE A 330 19.24 4.30 7.81
CA ILE A 330 20.06 3.14 7.43
C ILE A 330 20.56 2.42 8.69
N ASP A 331 21.09 3.18 9.66
CA ASP A 331 21.89 2.71 10.81
C ASP A 331 21.24 1.61 11.69
N PRO A 332 20.04 1.78 12.26
CA PRO A 332 19.62 0.90 13.38
C PRO A 332 19.11 -0.51 13.01
N CYS A 333 19.17 -0.98 11.75
CA CYS A 333 18.63 -2.31 11.42
C CYS A 333 19.50 -3.20 10.53
N LEU A 334 20.65 -2.75 10.06
CA LEU A 334 21.62 -3.68 9.48
C LEU A 334 22.53 -4.22 10.58
N PHE A 335 22.85 -3.37 11.55
CA PHE A 335 23.79 -3.70 12.60
C PHE A 335 23.33 -3.03 13.88
N ASN A 336 22.74 -3.80 14.79
CA ASN A 336 22.28 -3.31 16.09
C ASN A 336 23.46 -2.75 16.90
N GLY A 337 23.84 -1.48 16.73
CA GLY A 337 24.80 -0.74 17.57
C GLY A 337 26.24 -1.29 17.67
N GLU A 338 26.53 -2.47 17.11
CA GLU A 338 27.81 -3.18 17.28
C GLU A 338 28.87 -2.80 16.23
N ILE A 339 28.59 -1.83 15.36
CA ILE A 339 29.47 -1.49 14.23
C ILE A 339 29.80 -0.01 14.20
N ASN A 340 31.10 0.26 14.24
CA ASN A 340 31.69 1.60 14.22
C ASN A 340 32.12 1.98 12.78
N VAL A 341 31.22 1.81 11.80
CA VAL A 341 31.48 2.07 10.38
C VAL A 341 30.70 3.31 9.95
N LYS A 342 31.37 4.24 9.24
CA LYS A 342 30.71 5.41 8.65
C LYS A 342 30.04 5.03 7.34
N PHE A 343 28.74 5.27 7.23
CA PHE A 343 28.04 5.13 5.96
C PHE A 343 28.02 6.45 5.21
N ASN A 344 28.27 6.44 3.90
CA ASN A 344 28.07 7.58 3.01
C ASN A 344 26.96 7.23 2.03
N VAL A 345 25.84 7.96 2.05
CA VAL A 345 24.71 7.61 1.19
C VAL A 345 24.86 8.26 -0.18
N ILE A 346 24.89 7.44 -1.23
CA ILE A 346 25.16 7.88 -2.61
C ILE A 346 24.03 7.48 -3.58
N PRO A 347 23.90 8.18 -4.73
CA PRO A 347 23.04 7.75 -5.82
C PRO A 347 23.33 6.32 -6.29
N ALA A 348 22.29 5.52 -6.57
CA ALA A 348 22.45 4.12 -6.98
C ALA A 348 23.20 3.95 -8.31
N ASN A 349 23.23 4.99 -9.16
CA ASN A 349 24.03 5.06 -10.40
C ASN A 349 25.51 5.34 -10.17
N GLU A 350 25.87 5.86 -8.99
CA GLU A 350 27.26 6.14 -8.59
C GLU A 350 27.84 4.99 -7.76
N TRP A 351 27.02 3.99 -7.41
CA TRP A 351 27.43 2.85 -6.61
C TRP A 351 28.27 1.85 -7.41
N GLU A 352 29.33 1.32 -6.81
CA GLU A 352 30.21 0.35 -7.47
C GLU A 352 29.47 -0.90 -7.98
N MET A 353 28.39 -1.31 -7.30
CA MET A 353 27.57 -2.44 -7.71
C MET A 353 26.35 -2.04 -8.57
N SER A 354 26.31 -0.82 -9.14
CA SER A 354 25.12 -0.26 -9.82
C SER A 354 24.58 -1.17 -10.94
N ASP A 355 25.45 -1.74 -11.76
CA ASP A 355 25.02 -2.54 -12.91
C ASP A 355 24.44 -3.90 -12.49
N GLU A 356 25.00 -4.52 -11.46
CA GLU A 356 24.47 -5.75 -10.88
C GLU A 356 23.16 -5.48 -10.14
N TYR A 357 23.10 -4.37 -9.43
CA TYR A 357 21.90 -3.91 -8.76
C TYR A 357 20.73 -3.66 -9.73
N LYS A 358 21.01 -3.00 -10.87
CA LYS A 358 20.02 -2.80 -11.95
C LYS A 358 19.50 -4.13 -12.49
N LYS A 359 20.37 -5.14 -12.66
CA LYS A 359 19.95 -6.47 -13.14
C LYS A 359 18.96 -7.11 -12.17
N ILE A 360 19.20 -7.03 -10.86
CA ILE A 360 18.31 -7.57 -9.82
C ILE A 360 16.96 -6.84 -9.81
N THR A 361 16.98 -5.50 -9.91
CA THR A 361 15.75 -4.69 -9.91
C THR A 361 14.89 -4.84 -11.18
N HIS A 362 15.44 -5.43 -12.24
CA HIS A 362 14.77 -5.64 -13.52
C HIS A 362 14.56 -7.12 -13.87
N LEU A 363 14.71 -8.01 -12.90
CA LEU A 363 14.47 -9.44 -13.10
C LEU A 363 13.04 -9.69 -13.60
N PRO A 364 12.86 -10.65 -14.54
CA PRO A 364 11.54 -11.15 -14.88
C PRO A 364 10.78 -11.62 -13.63
N PRO A 365 9.43 -11.58 -13.62
CA PRO A 365 8.62 -11.90 -12.44
C PRO A 365 8.98 -13.20 -11.74
N ILE A 366 9.23 -14.27 -12.50
CA ILE A 366 9.55 -15.60 -11.98
C ILE A 366 10.93 -15.59 -11.32
N ASP A 367 11.90 -14.92 -11.94
CA ASP A 367 13.28 -14.87 -11.45
C ASP A 367 13.40 -13.99 -10.21
N ALA A 368 12.66 -12.88 -10.14
CA ALA A 368 12.55 -12.05 -8.94
C ALA A 368 11.97 -12.86 -7.77
N VAL A 369 10.88 -13.60 -7.99
CA VAL A 369 10.29 -14.44 -6.94
C VAL A 369 11.27 -15.54 -6.50
N LYS A 370 11.96 -16.20 -7.45
CA LYS A 370 12.96 -17.24 -7.15
C LYS A 370 14.14 -16.66 -6.37
N TYR A 371 14.65 -15.51 -6.77
CA TYR A 371 15.72 -14.81 -6.05
C TYR A 371 15.30 -14.48 -4.62
N GLY A 372 14.10 -13.92 -4.42
CA GLY A 372 13.59 -13.57 -3.09
C GLY A 372 13.31 -14.77 -2.19
N LEU A 373 13.01 -15.94 -2.77
CA LEU A 373 12.94 -17.20 -2.02
C LEU A 373 14.32 -17.71 -1.61
N ASN A 374 15.31 -17.60 -2.49
CA ASN A 374 16.69 -18.02 -2.19
C ASN A 374 17.34 -17.13 -1.12
N HIS A 375 16.95 -15.86 -1.02
CA HIS A 375 17.50 -14.90 -0.06
C HIS A 375 16.51 -14.59 1.09
N TRP A 376 15.58 -15.50 1.37
CA TRP A 376 14.50 -15.24 2.34
C TRP A 376 15.01 -14.95 3.76
N GLU A 377 16.21 -15.41 4.08
CA GLU A 377 16.86 -15.29 5.39
C GLU A 377 17.13 -13.83 5.77
N PHE A 378 17.28 -12.94 4.77
CA PHE A 378 17.36 -11.48 4.98
C PHE A 378 16.06 -10.85 5.53
N LYS A 379 14.97 -11.62 5.70
CA LYS A 379 13.81 -11.19 6.48
C LYS A 379 14.08 -11.15 7.99
N ASP A 380 15.01 -11.95 8.48
CA ASP A 380 15.45 -11.89 9.87
C ASP A 380 16.33 -10.64 10.04
N ALA A 381 15.87 -9.70 10.85
CA ALA A 381 16.58 -8.45 11.12
C ALA A 381 17.99 -8.67 11.73
N THR A 382 18.24 -9.85 12.30
CA THR A 382 19.56 -10.22 12.85
C THR A 382 20.49 -10.86 11.82
N TYR A 383 19.96 -11.26 10.65
CA TYR A 383 20.71 -11.97 9.63
C TYR A 383 21.92 -11.17 9.07
N PRO A 384 21.82 -9.86 8.78
CA PRO A 384 22.98 -9.11 8.29
C PRO A 384 24.13 -9.07 9.30
N ALA A 385 23.83 -9.04 10.61
CA ALA A 385 24.83 -9.11 11.66
C ALA A 385 25.46 -10.51 11.79
N LYS A 386 24.66 -11.58 11.66
CA LYS A 386 25.16 -12.97 11.61
C LYS A 386 26.11 -13.16 10.45
N LEU A 387 25.72 -12.72 9.25
CA LEU A 387 26.50 -12.85 8.03
C LEU A 387 27.82 -12.07 8.11
N ARG A 388 27.81 -10.87 8.70
CA ARG A 388 29.06 -10.14 8.98
C ARG A 388 29.99 -10.93 9.91
N ASN A 389 29.44 -11.51 10.98
CA ASN A 389 30.24 -12.30 11.93
C ASN A 389 30.85 -13.55 11.27
N GLU A 390 30.19 -14.12 10.26
CA GLU A 390 30.76 -15.17 9.42
C GLU A 390 31.92 -14.64 8.58
N TYR A 391 31.73 -13.53 7.86
CA TYR A 391 32.81 -12.91 7.09
C TYR A 391 34.00 -12.46 7.97
N LEU A 392 33.77 -12.05 9.22
CA LEU A 392 34.82 -11.74 10.20
C LEU A 392 35.63 -12.97 10.60
N LYS A 393 35.03 -14.17 10.60
CA LYS A 393 35.74 -15.42 10.88
C LYS A 393 36.55 -15.91 9.68
N GLU A 394 36.08 -15.64 8.47
CA GLU A 394 36.77 -16.00 7.22
C GLU A 394 37.96 -15.07 6.89
N ASN A 395 37.95 -13.83 7.38
CA ASN A 395 39.03 -12.86 7.20
C ASN A 395 40.04 -12.81 8.37
N LYS A 396 39.94 -13.73 9.33
CA LYS A 396 40.94 -13.98 10.38
C LYS A 396 41.73 -15.23 10.04
#